data_AF-A0A0S3RQX7-F1
#
_entry.id   AF-A0A0S3RQX7-F1
#
_cell.length_a   1.000
_cell.length_b   1.000
_cell.length_c   1.000
_cell.angle_alpha   90.00
_cell.angle_beta   90.00
_cell.angle_gamma   90.00
#
_symmetry.space_group_name_H-M   'P 1'
#
loop_
_entity.id
_entity.type
_entity.pdbx_description
1 polymer ?
#
loop_
_entity_poly.entity_id
_entity_poly.type
_entity_poly.pdbx_seq_one_letter_code
_entity_poly.pdbx_strand_id
1 'polypeptide(L)'
;MLLFLSFHFLLLSTLCFSMHFFHKQIMVNPDAPSPSQPSFKEYLHWLVTNIPATTAANFGHEIVEYESPRPTSGIHRIVLVLFRQLGRQIVHAPRWRHNFNTRDFAEVYNLGLPVAAVYFNCQRENGWGGRRA
;
A
#
# COMPACT_ATOMS: atom_id res chain seq x y z
N MET A 1 -11.27 14.44 -52.89
CA MET A 1 -9.82 14.62 -52.78
C MET A 1 -9.51 15.04 -51.33
N LEU A 2 -9.04 14.07 -50.52
CA LEU A 2 -8.23 14.24 -49.29
C LEU A 2 -8.94 14.98 -48.12
N LEU A 3 -9.52 14.39 -47.07
CA LEU A 3 -9.11 13.28 -46.18
C LEU A 3 -7.66 13.37 -45.66
N PHE A 4 -7.21 14.54 -45.19
CA PHE A 4 -5.89 14.66 -44.52
C PHE A 4 -5.81 15.65 -43.34
N LEU A 5 -6.91 15.89 -42.60
CA LEU A 5 -6.86 16.72 -41.38
C LEU A 5 -7.39 16.03 -40.11
N SER A 6 -7.66 14.72 -40.15
CA SER A 6 -8.08 13.94 -38.97
C SER A 6 -6.97 13.14 -38.29
N PHE A 7 -5.69 13.28 -38.69
CA PHE A 7 -4.63 12.41 -38.17
C PHE A 7 -3.56 13.08 -37.30
N HIS A 8 -3.53 14.41 -37.19
CA HIS A 8 -2.52 15.09 -36.36
C HIS A 8 -3.00 15.51 -34.96
N PHE A 9 -4.31 15.44 -34.69
CA PHE A 9 -4.85 15.67 -33.33
C PHE A 9 -5.03 14.38 -32.51
N LEU A 10 -4.79 13.22 -33.12
CA LEU A 10 -4.82 11.89 -32.46
C LEU A 10 -3.42 11.38 -32.06
N LEU A 11 -2.36 12.16 -32.29
CA LEU A 11 -0.99 11.82 -31.90
C LEU A 11 -0.53 12.51 -30.60
N LEU A 12 -1.38 13.34 -29.99
CA LEU A 12 -1.16 13.85 -28.63
C LEU A 12 -1.81 12.96 -27.55
N SER A 13 -2.66 11.99 -27.93
CA SER A 13 -3.24 11.01 -26.98
C SER A 13 -2.38 9.74 -26.80
N THR A 14 -1.32 9.56 -27.59
CA THR A 14 -0.40 8.40 -27.51
C THR A 14 0.98 8.73 -26.95
N LEU A 15 1.26 9.99 -26.59
CA LEU A 15 2.59 10.45 -26.15
C LEU A 15 2.81 10.51 -24.63
N CYS A 16 1.94 9.92 -23.81
CA CYS A 16 2.26 9.71 -22.39
C CYS A 16 1.73 8.37 -21.82
N PHE A 17 1.69 7.31 -22.64
CA PHE A 17 1.72 5.95 -22.11
C PHE A 17 3.16 5.58 -21.72
N SER A 18 3.73 6.29 -20.75
CA SER A 18 4.85 5.68 -20.02
C SER A 18 4.25 4.56 -19.17
N MET A 19 4.10 3.35 -19.74
CA MET A 19 3.76 2.13 -19.00
C MET A 19 4.90 1.65 -18.09
N HIS A 20 5.88 2.50 -17.81
CA HIS A 20 7.11 2.14 -17.12
C HIS A 20 7.18 2.65 -15.68
N PHE A 21 6.06 3.09 -15.09
CA PHE A 21 6.01 3.29 -13.65
C PHE A 21 5.48 2.05 -12.95
N PHE A 22 6.04 1.78 -11.78
CA PHE A 22 5.62 0.71 -10.91
C PHE A 22 4.96 1.30 -9.66
N HIS A 23 4.20 0.49 -8.95
CA HIS A 23 3.66 0.87 -7.65
C HIS A 23 4.19 -0.04 -6.57
N LYS A 24 4.17 0.53 -5.36
CA LYS A 24 4.44 -0.17 -4.13
C LYS A 24 3.25 -0.06 -3.21
N GLN A 25 2.81 -1.19 -2.69
CA GLN A 25 1.68 -1.27 -1.78
C GLN A 25 2.18 -1.68 -0.40
N ILE A 26 1.73 -0.96 0.63
CA ILE A 26 2.07 -1.20 2.03
C ILE A 26 0.76 -1.29 2.81
N MET A 27 0.58 -2.36 3.58
CA MET A 27 -0.56 -2.54 4.48
C MET A 27 -0.07 -2.51 5.92
N VAL A 28 -0.52 -1.53 6.71
CA VAL A 28 -0.07 -1.31 8.08
C VAL A 28 -1.22 -1.13 9.06
N ASN A 29 -0.95 -1.42 10.33
CA ASN A 29 -1.85 -1.19 11.46
C ASN A 29 -1.16 -0.23 12.46
N PRO A 30 -1.57 1.06 12.52
CA PRO A 30 -1.01 2.05 13.44
C PRO A 30 -1.51 1.88 14.88
N ASP A 31 -2.43 0.95 15.12
CA ASP A 31 -3.12 0.77 16.39
C ASP A 31 -2.66 -0.52 17.11
N ALA A 32 -1.55 -1.14 16.70
CA ALA A 32 -1.07 -2.37 17.33
C ALA A 32 -0.31 -2.11 18.65
N PRO A 33 -0.50 -2.94 19.71
CA PRO A 33 -1.47 -4.04 19.83
C PRO A 33 -2.90 -3.59 20.17
N SER A 34 -3.09 -2.35 20.63
CA SER A 34 -4.41 -1.75 20.81
C SER A 34 -4.41 -0.24 20.48
N PRO A 35 -5.54 0.35 20.06
CA PRO A 35 -5.61 1.78 19.75
C PRO A 35 -5.31 2.68 20.95
N SER A 36 -5.61 2.21 22.17
CA SER A 36 -5.35 2.94 23.41
C SER A 36 -3.89 2.87 23.86
N GLN A 37 -3.17 1.80 23.51
CA GLN A 37 -1.76 1.62 23.83
C GLN A 37 -1.00 1.05 22.62
N PRO A 38 -0.73 1.87 21.59
CA PRO A 38 -0.19 1.40 20.33
C PRO A 38 1.35 1.30 20.37
N SER A 39 1.89 0.44 21.23
CA SER A 39 3.34 0.26 21.43
C SER A 39 4.08 -0.38 20.24
N PHE A 40 3.37 -1.14 19.39
CA PHE A 40 3.91 -1.83 18.22
C PHE A 40 3.62 -1.12 16.90
N LYS A 41 3.09 0.12 16.96
CA LYS A 41 2.80 0.91 15.76
C LYS A 41 4.08 1.27 14.99
N GLU A 42 4.08 1.24 13.67
CA GLU A 42 3.08 0.61 12.79
C GLU A 42 3.38 -0.89 12.65
N TYR A 43 2.36 -1.74 12.64
CA TYR A 43 2.54 -3.18 12.37
C TYR A 43 2.32 -3.47 10.89
N LEU A 44 3.35 -4.01 10.22
CA LEU A 44 3.36 -4.31 8.79
C LEU A 44 2.66 -5.64 8.49
N HIS A 45 1.47 -5.56 7.90
CA HIS A 45 0.68 -6.71 7.47
C HIS A 45 1.10 -7.24 6.10
N TRP A 46 1.43 -6.35 5.16
CA TRP A 46 1.74 -6.74 3.78
C TRP A 46 2.62 -5.70 3.08
N LEU A 47 3.61 -6.15 2.30
CA LEU A 47 4.48 -5.28 1.51
C LEU A 47 4.73 -5.90 0.13
N VAL A 48 4.26 -5.21 -0.91
CA VAL A 48 4.44 -5.62 -2.30
C VAL A 48 5.09 -4.49 -3.09
N THR A 49 6.07 -4.84 -3.91
CA THR A 49 6.88 -3.90 -4.72
C THR A 49 6.71 -4.17 -6.20
N ASN A 50 7.17 -3.23 -7.03
CA ASN A 50 7.33 -3.44 -8.46
C ASN A 50 6.03 -3.91 -9.13
N ILE A 51 4.87 -3.45 -8.65
CA ILE A 51 3.56 -3.74 -9.22
C ILE A 51 3.46 -2.95 -10.53
N PRO A 52 3.32 -3.59 -11.70
CA PRO A 52 3.17 -2.86 -12.95
C PRO A 52 1.98 -1.88 -12.89
N ALA A 53 2.12 -0.71 -13.52
CA ALA A 53 0.99 0.22 -13.68
C ALA A 53 -0.25 -0.52 -14.22
N THR A 54 -1.44 -0.14 -13.73
CA THR A 54 -2.75 -0.72 -14.10
C THR A 54 -2.95 -2.20 -13.74
N THR A 55 -2.06 -2.82 -12.96
CA THR A 55 -2.22 -4.19 -12.47
C THR A 55 -2.46 -4.22 -10.95
N ALA A 56 -2.64 -5.42 -10.40
CA ALA A 56 -2.85 -5.66 -8.99
C ALA A 56 -1.60 -6.27 -8.32
N ALA A 57 -1.62 -6.31 -6.98
CA ALA A 57 -0.50 -6.76 -6.14
C ALA A 57 0.05 -8.16 -6.51
N ASN A 58 -0.79 -9.04 -7.05
CA ASN A 58 -0.38 -10.38 -7.50
C ASN A 58 0.61 -10.37 -8.68
N PHE A 59 0.76 -9.25 -9.40
CA PHE A 59 1.76 -9.06 -10.46
C PHE A 59 3.03 -8.37 -9.96
N GLY A 60 3.07 -7.98 -8.67
CA GLY A 60 4.25 -7.42 -8.02
C GLY A 60 5.16 -8.47 -7.42
N HIS A 61 6.20 -7.99 -6.74
CA HIS A 61 7.13 -8.79 -5.96
C HIS A 61 6.80 -8.63 -4.47
N GLU A 62 6.30 -9.69 -3.86
CA GLU A 62 5.95 -9.75 -2.44
C GLU A 62 7.22 -9.81 -1.59
N ILE A 63 7.44 -8.76 -0.80
CA ILE A 63 8.62 -8.64 0.08
C ILE A 63 8.27 -9.13 1.49
N VAL A 64 7.06 -8.83 1.93
CA VAL A 64 6.52 -9.29 3.20
C VAL A 64 5.16 -9.88 2.90
N GLU A 65 5.02 -11.18 3.16
CA GLU A 65 3.78 -11.93 2.94
C GLU A 65 2.60 -11.35 3.70
N TYR A 66 1.40 -11.43 3.10
CA TYR A 66 0.16 -11.00 3.73
C TYR A 66 -0.09 -11.77 5.04
N GLU A 67 -0.18 -11.01 6.14
CA GLU A 67 -0.62 -11.53 7.43
C GLU A 67 -1.97 -10.91 7.78
N SER A 68 -2.99 -11.75 7.97
CA SER A 68 -4.35 -11.26 8.25
C SER A 68 -4.41 -10.46 9.56
N PRO A 69 -5.07 -9.28 9.59
CA PRO A 69 -5.31 -8.55 10.83
C PRO A 69 -6.12 -9.38 11.82
N ARG A 70 -5.56 -9.57 13.02
CA ARG A 70 -6.20 -10.30 14.13
C ARG A 70 -6.23 -9.43 15.39
N PRO A 71 -6.99 -8.33 15.38
CA PRO A 71 -7.07 -7.44 16.53
C PRO A 71 -7.64 -8.19 17.74
N THR A 72 -6.94 -8.11 18.86
CA THR A 72 -7.41 -8.69 20.13
C THR A 72 -8.24 -7.68 20.91
N SER A 73 -7.96 -6.39 20.75
CA SER A 73 -8.53 -5.30 21.55
C SER A 73 -8.86 -4.03 20.80
N GLY A 74 -10.11 -3.56 20.93
CA GLY A 74 -10.57 -2.32 20.31
C GLY A 74 -10.74 -2.44 18.78
N ILE A 75 -10.95 -1.29 18.15
CA ILE A 75 -11.14 -1.16 16.70
C ILE A 75 -9.84 -0.64 16.10
N HIS A 76 -9.18 -1.46 15.30
CA HIS A 76 -7.95 -1.11 14.62
C HIS A 76 -8.24 -0.55 13.23
N ARG A 77 -7.49 0.48 12.85
CA ARG A 77 -7.43 0.93 11.46
C ARG A 77 -6.41 0.07 10.74
N ILE A 78 -6.79 -0.47 9.60
CA ILE A 78 -5.87 -1.15 8.70
C ILE A 78 -5.74 -0.27 7.47
N VAL A 79 -4.54 0.27 7.27
CA VAL A 79 -4.24 1.28 6.27
C VAL A 79 -3.50 0.63 5.12
N LEU A 80 -4.01 0.80 3.91
CA LEU A 80 -3.39 0.41 2.66
C LEU A 80 -2.89 1.69 1.97
N VAL A 81 -1.58 1.80 1.81
CA VAL A 81 -0.91 2.95 1.19
C VAL A 81 -0.26 2.51 -0.11
N LEU A 82 -0.46 3.31 -1.16
CA LEU A 82 0.13 3.10 -2.47
C LEU A 82 1.12 4.23 -2.79
N PHE A 83 2.33 3.86 -3.19
CA PHE A 83 3.37 4.79 -3.64
C PHE A 83 3.71 4.53 -5.10
N ARG A 84 4.07 5.59 -5.83
CA ARG A 84 4.60 5.48 -7.19
C ARG A 84 6.11 5.27 -7.14
N GLN A 85 6.60 4.33 -7.93
CA GLN A 85 8.02 4.08 -8.17
C GLN A 85 8.37 4.56 -9.58
N LEU A 86 9.48 5.30 -9.70
CA LEU A 86 9.99 5.78 -10.99
C LEU A 86 10.65 4.67 -11.82
N GLY A 87 10.86 3.49 -11.23
CA GLY A 87 11.40 2.30 -11.88
C GLY A 87 11.37 1.11 -10.93
N ARG A 88 11.84 -0.05 -11.40
CA ARG A 88 11.99 -1.23 -10.53
C ARG A 88 13.04 -0.94 -9.46
N GLN A 89 12.74 -1.30 -8.23
CA GLN A 89 13.66 -1.17 -7.10
C GLN A 89 13.80 -2.51 -6.38
N ILE A 90 15.02 -2.80 -5.94
CA ILE A 90 15.30 -3.91 -5.03
C ILE A 90 15.08 -3.39 -3.62
N VAL A 91 14.24 -4.10 -2.87
CA VAL A 91 13.79 -3.71 -1.54
C VAL A 91 13.98 -4.92 -0.65
N HIS A 92 14.61 -4.71 0.50
CA HIS A 92 14.80 -5.77 1.47
C HIS A 92 13.65 -5.77 2.48
N ALA A 93 13.25 -6.97 2.90
CA ALA A 93 12.25 -7.13 3.95
C ALA A 93 12.80 -6.55 5.27
N PRO A 94 11.99 -5.79 6.02
CA PRO A 94 12.37 -5.37 7.36
C PRO A 94 12.54 -6.60 8.26
N ARG A 95 13.45 -6.52 9.22
CA ARG A 95 13.72 -7.61 10.17
C ARG A 95 12.50 -7.96 11.04
N TRP A 96 11.66 -6.97 11.31
CA TRP A 96 10.49 -7.09 12.17
C TRP A 96 9.29 -6.39 11.52
N ARG A 97 8.08 -6.90 11.80
CA ARG A 97 6.83 -6.28 11.35
C ARG A 97 6.36 -5.15 12.25
N HIS A 98 6.66 -5.20 13.55
CA HIS A 98 6.30 -4.16 14.51
C HIS A 98 7.25 -2.96 14.41
N ASN A 99 6.76 -1.81 14.85
CA ASN A 99 7.50 -0.54 14.82
C ASN A 99 8.05 -0.19 13.43
N PHE A 100 7.33 -0.60 12.39
CA PHE A 100 7.55 -0.12 11.04
C PHE A 100 7.20 1.37 10.98
N ASN A 101 7.93 2.12 10.15
CA ASN A 101 7.65 3.52 9.89
C ASN A 101 7.51 3.71 8.37
N THR A 102 6.27 3.87 7.91
CA THR A 102 5.98 4.07 6.48
C THR A 102 6.62 5.34 5.92
N ARG A 103 6.75 6.41 6.73
CA ARG A 103 7.37 7.67 6.29
C ARG A 103 8.87 7.49 6.05
N ASP A 104 9.59 6.97 7.03
CA ASP A 104 11.04 6.76 6.91
C ASP A 104 11.34 5.80 5.74
N PHE A 105 10.50 4.78 5.58
CA PHE A 105 10.59 3.85 4.46
C PHE A 105 10.38 4.55 3.11
N ALA A 106 9.40 5.46 3.00
CA ALA A 106 9.17 6.22 1.78
C ALA A 106 10.35 7.15 1.45
N GLU A 107 10.97 7.74 2.47
CA GLU A 107 12.16 8.60 2.31
C GLU A 107 13.37 7.80 1.83
N VAL A 108 13.69 6.67 2.48
CA VAL A 108 14.84 5.81 2.12
C VAL A 108 14.76 5.32 0.67
N TYR A 109 13.55 4.99 0.19
CA TYR A 109 13.34 4.51 -1.17
C TYR A 109 12.95 5.61 -2.18
N ASN A 110 13.01 6.89 -1.79
CA ASN A 110 12.67 8.05 -2.62
C ASN A 110 11.27 7.94 -3.28
N LEU A 111 10.29 7.47 -2.52
CA LEU A 111 8.92 7.25 -3.00
C LEU A 111 8.10 8.55 -3.05
N GLY A 112 8.53 9.58 -2.33
CA GLY A 112 7.79 10.83 -2.19
C GLY A 112 6.47 10.65 -1.41
N LEU A 113 5.45 11.42 -1.78
CA LEU A 113 4.12 11.32 -1.17
C LEU A 113 3.34 10.11 -1.72
N PRO A 114 2.46 9.51 -0.90
CA PRO A 114 1.59 8.44 -1.37
C PRO A 114 0.65 8.95 -2.47
N VAL A 115 0.42 8.14 -3.50
CA VAL A 115 -0.53 8.46 -4.58
C VAL A 115 -1.96 8.09 -4.22
N ALA A 116 -2.14 7.15 -3.29
CA ALA A 116 -3.42 6.80 -2.73
C ALA A 116 -3.24 6.22 -1.32
N ALA A 117 -4.24 6.40 -0.48
CA ALA A 117 -4.36 5.72 0.80
C ALA A 117 -5.83 5.42 1.08
N VAL A 118 -6.11 4.22 1.56
CA VAL A 118 -7.43 3.82 2.05
C VAL A 118 -7.25 3.12 3.39
N TYR A 119 -8.24 3.22 4.26
CA TYR A 119 -8.25 2.43 5.49
C TYR A 119 -9.62 1.78 5.69
N PHE A 120 -9.62 0.68 6.42
CA PHE A 120 -10.83 0.06 6.93
C PHE A 120 -10.67 -0.24 8.42
N ASN A 121 -11.80 -0.34 9.11
CA ASN A 121 -11.81 -0.69 10.53
C ASN A 121 -11.88 -2.22 10.67
N CYS A 122 -11.07 -2.76 11.57
CA CYS A 122 -11.03 -4.18 11.89
C CYS A 122 -11.15 -4.35 13.41
N GLN A 123 -12.01 -5.24 13.86
CA GLN A 123 -12.16 -5.60 15.27
C GLN A 123 -12.34 -7.10 15.38
N ARG A 124 -12.20 -7.64 16.60
CA ARG A 124 -12.53 -9.04 16.88
C ARG A 124 -14.00 -9.29 16.54
N GLU A 125 -14.29 -10.43 15.91
CA GLU A 125 -15.64 -10.80 15.41
C GLU A 125 -16.73 -10.67 16.49
N ASN A 126 -16.45 -11.18 17.70
CA ASN A 126 -17.39 -11.11 18.83
C ASN A 126 -17.44 -9.74 19.52
N GLY A 127 -16.84 -8.71 18.92
CA GLY A 127 -16.69 -7.38 19.50
C GLY A 127 -15.81 -7.32 20.74
N TRP A 128 -15.66 -6.09 21.26
CA TRP A 128 -15.04 -5.79 22.55
C TRP A 128 -16.12 -5.35 23.53
N GLY A 129 -16.72 -6.34 24.20
CA GLY A 129 -17.88 -6.11 25.06
C GLY A 129 -18.69 -7.39 25.20
N GLY A 130 -18.09 -8.44 25.77
CA GLY A 130 -18.86 -9.61 26.14
C GLY A 130 -19.85 -9.19 27.24
N ARG A 131 -21.16 -9.32 26.98
CA ARG A 131 -22.09 -9.60 28.08
C ARG A 131 -21.56 -10.87 28.74
N ARG A 132 -21.13 -10.75 30.00
CA ARG A 132 -21.04 -11.92 30.87
C ARG A 132 -22.46 -12.51 30.90
N ALA A 133 -22.55 -13.83 30.71
CA ALA A 133 -23.78 -14.59 30.84
C ALA A 133 -24.51 -14.27 32.15
#